data_AF-A0A2V8EEI4-F1
#
_entry.id   AF-A0A2V8EEI4-F1
#
_cell.length_a   1.000
_cell.length_b   1.000
_cell.length_c   1.000
_cell.angle_alpha   90.00
_cell.angle_beta   90.00
_cell.angle_gamma   90.00
#
_symmetry.space_group_name_H-M   'P 1'
#
loop_
_entity.id
_entity.type
_entity.pdbx_description
1 polymer ?
#
loop_
_entity_poly.entity_id
_entity_poly.type
_entity_poly.pdbx_seq_one_letter_code
_entity_poly.pdbx_strand_id
1 'polypeptide(L)' 'ATSTPAKLLGIADMGTIAAGKSADFVVLDANPLDDIHNTRKISAVYLRGQKLDRAALVAKWQRRSTAP' A
#
# COMPACT_ATOMS: atom_id res chain seq x y z
N ALA A 1 1.73 5.72 -7.82
CA ALA A 1 0.67 5.43 -8.81
C ALA A 1 -0.56 4.92 -8.08
N THR A 2 -1.73 5.51 -8.32
CA THR A 2 -2.98 5.17 -7.59
C THR A 2 -4.22 5.39 -8.48
N SER A 3 -4.60 6.65 -8.72
CA SER A 3 -5.86 7.00 -9.41
C SER A 3 -5.87 6.71 -10.90
N THR A 4 -4.74 6.92 -11.60
CA THR A 4 -4.66 6.70 -13.06
C THR A 4 -4.93 5.24 -13.44
N PRO A 5 -4.27 4.22 -12.84
CA PRO A 5 -4.61 2.82 -13.12
C PRO A 5 -6.06 2.46 -12.79
N ALA A 6 -6.60 2.93 -11.66
CA ALA A 6 -7.99 2.65 -11.27
C ALA A 6 -9.00 3.18 -12.30
N LYS A 7 -8.76 4.38 -12.83
CA LYS A 7 -9.57 4.96 -13.92
C LYS A 7 -9.49 4.13 -15.20
N LEU A 8 -8.27 3.75 -15.61
CA LEU A 8 -8.07 2.94 -16.82
C LEU A 8 -8.75 1.57 -16.75
N LEU A 9 -8.81 0.98 -15.55
CA LEU A 9 -9.41 -0.33 -15.31
C LEU A 9 -10.91 -0.27 -14.94
N GLY A 10 -11.51 0.93 -14.85
CA GLY A 10 -12.91 1.08 -14.46
C GLY A 10 -13.23 0.71 -13.00
N ILE A 11 -12.24 0.73 -12.10
CA ILE A 11 -12.41 0.38 -10.69
C ILE A 11 -12.82 1.62 -9.89
N ALA A 12 -14.11 1.71 -9.56
CA ALA A 12 -14.70 2.92 -8.96
C ALA A 12 -14.32 3.14 -7.49
N ASP A 13 -14.10 2.06 -6.73
CA ASP A 13 -13.89 2.07 -5.28
C ASP A 13 -12.40 2.13 -4.88
N MET A 14 -11.48 2.36 -5.83
CA MET A 14 -10.03 2.42 -5.58
C MET A 14 -9.39 3.72 -6.10
N GLY A 15 -8.10 3.89 -5.80
CA GLY A 15 -7.21 4.88 -6.41
C GLY A 15 -7.23 6.28 -5.78
N THR A 16 -8.16 6.57 -4.86
CA THR A 16 -8.22 7.83 -4.09
C THR A 16 -8.73 7.57 -2.69
N ILE A 17 -8.39 8.43 -1.73
CA ILE A 17 -8.95 8.38 -0.37
C ILE A 17 -10.22 9.23 -0.34
N ALA A 18 -11.38 8.57 -0.18
CA ALA A 18 -12.69 9.20 -0.06
C ALA A 18 -13.68 8.25 0.64
N ALA A 19 -14.74 8.78 1.24
CA ALA A 19 -15.81 7.97 1.81
C ALA A 19 -16.47 7.07 0.74
N GLY A 20 -16.87 5.86 1.12
CA GLY A 20 -17.46 4.87 0.21
C GLY A 20 -16.47 4.10 -0.67
N LYS A 21 -15.17 4.39 -0.57
CA LYS A 21 -14.10 3.63 -1.26
C LYS A 21 -13.46 2.59 -0.35
N SER A 22 -12.81 1.60 -0.94
CA SER A 22 -12.01 0.62 -0.20
C SER A 22 -10.91 1.33 0.60
N ALA A 23 -10.76 0.95 1.87
CA ALA A 23 -9.75 1.50 2.77
C ALA A 23 -8.37 0.85 2.55
N ASP A 24 -7.85 0.98 1.32
CA ASP A 24 -6.53 0.54 0.90
C ASP A 24 -5.60 1.76 0.76
N PHE A 25 -4.68 1.92 1.70
CA PHE A 25 -3.76 3.07 1.72
C PHE A 25 -2.45 2.76 2.44
N VAL A 26 -1.47 3.64 2.24
CA VAL A 26 -0.17 3.60 2.92
C VAL A 26 0.07 4.91 3.66
N VAL A 27 0.77 4.83 4.78
CA VAL A 27 1.23 5.98 5.57
C VAL A 27 2.73 6.10 5.38
N LEU A 28 3.21 7.31 5.07
CA LEU A 28 4.63 7.59 4.84
C LEU A 28 5.23 8.37 6.01
N ASP A 29 6.49 8.10 6.33
CA ASP A 29 7.24 8.83 7.37
C ASP A 29 7.83 10.16 6.83
N ALA A 30 7.70 10.41 5.52
CA ALA A 30 8.20 11.62 4.89
C ALA A 30 7.31 12.05 3.72
N ASN A 31 7.31 13.35 3.43
CA ASN A 31 6.49 13.95 2.39
C ASN A 31 6.98 13.55 0.97
N PRO A 32 6.16 12.89 0.15
CA PRO A 32 6.53 12.50 -1.22
C PRO A 32 6.56 13.67 -2.22
N LEU A 33 6.02 14.84 -1.87
CA LEU A 33 6.09 16.04 -2.71
C LEU A 33 7.46 16.72 -2.68
N ASP A 34 8.23 16.52 -1.59
CA ASP A 34 9.58 17.06 -1.45
C ASP A 34 10.60 16.21 -2.20
N ASP A 35 10.44 14.87 -2.15
CA ASP A 35 11.23 13.90 -2.90
C ASP A 35 10.39 12.64 -3.15
N ILE A 36 10.24 12.24 -4.42
CA ILE A 36 9.47 11.05 -4.79
C ILE A 36 10.02 9.77 -4.17
N HIS A 37 11.31 9.70 -3.82
CA HIS A 37 11.90 8.55 -3.13
C HIS A 37 11.32 8.35 -1.72
N ASN A 38 10.74 9.40 -1.11
CA ASN A 38 10.05 9.29 0.17
C ASN A 38 8.83 8.34 0.12
N THR A 39 8.32 8.01 -1.07
CA THR A 39 7.29 6.95 -1.23
C THR A 39 7.72 5.57 -0.74
N ARG A 40 9.04 5.34 -0.55
CA ARG A 40 9.59 4.10 0.02
C ARG A 40 9.69 4.11 1.55
N LYS A 41 9.56 5.27 2.19
CA LYS A 41 9.61 5.44 3.65
C LYS A 41 8.23 5.16 4.24
N ILE A 42 7.84 3.89 4.22
CA ILE A 42 6.49 3.45 4.59
C ILE A 42 6.43 3.12 6.09
N SER A 43 5.58 3.86 6.80
CA SER A 43 5.28 3.67 8.22
C SER A 43 4.28 2.52 8.45
N ALA A 44 3.22 2.49 7.64
CA ALA A 44 2.14 1.52 7.76
C ALA A 44 1.45 1.27 6.42
N VAL A 45 0.85 0.08 6.30
CA VAL A 45 0.02 -0.33 5.17
C VAL A 45 -1.31 -0.82 5.71
N TYR A 46 -2.40 -0.35 5.13
CA TYR A 46 -3.75 -0.80 5.42
C TYR A 46 -4.37 -1.42 4.18
N LEU A 47 -4.97 -2.60 4.33
CA LEU A 47 -5.77 -3.24 3.30
C LEU A 47 -7.18 -3.48 3.84
N ARG A 48 -8.20 -3.01 3.15
CA ARG A 48 -9.61 -3.10 3.55
C ARG A 48 -9.84 -2.66 5.00
N GLY A 49 -9.13 -1.60 5.42
CA GLY A 49 -9.19 -1.04 6.77
C GLY A 49 -8.39 -1.80 7.84
N GLN A 50 -7.72 -2.91 7.49
CA GLN A 50 -6.90 -3.68 8.42
C GLN A 50 -5.43 -3.32 8.28
N LYS A 51 -4.77 -3.00 9.41
CA LYS A 51 -3.33 -2.75 9.43
C LYS A 51 -2.58 -4.06 9.18
N LEU A 52 -1.66 -4.06 8.22
CA LEU A 52 -0.82 -5.22 7.96
C LEU A 52 0.36 -5.30 8.93
N ASP A 53 0.61 -6.50 9.45
CA ASP A 53 1.89 -6.83 10.09
C ASP A 53 2.94 -7.15 9.02
N ARG A 54 3.76 -6.15 8.71
CA ARG A 54 4.81 -6.27 7.70
C ARG A 54 5.92 -7.23 8.13
N ALA A 55 6.24 -7.30 9.42
CA ALA A 55 7.30 -8.17 9.92
C ALA A 55 6.89 -9.64 9.74
N ALA A 56 5.65 -9.99 10.11
CA ALA A 56 5.11 -11.32 9.91
C ALA A 56 5.06 -11.72 8.42
N LEU A 57 4.68 -10.80 7.53
CA LEU A 57 4.65 -11.04 6.09
C LEU A 57 6.04 -11.32 5.51
N VAL A 58 7.05 -10.52 5.90
CA VAL A 58 8.44 -10.74 5.48
C VAL A 58 8.95 -12.09 5.95
N ALA A 59 8.75 -12.42 7.23
CA ALA A 59 9.17 -13.72 7.79
C ALA A 59 8.45 -14.91 7.12
N LYS A 60 7.17 -14.74 6.75
CA LYS A 60 6.43 -15.76 5.99
C LYS A 60 6.99 -15.97 4.59
N TRP A 61 7.37 -14.89 3.89
CA TRP A 61 7.86 -14.99 2.52
C TRP A 61 9.29 -15.48 2.42
N GLN A 62 10.16 -15.08 3.35
CA GLN A 62 11.53 -15.58 3.44
C GLN A 62 11.57 -17.11 3.63
N ARG A 63 10.74 -17.65 4.53
CA ARG A 63 10.62 -19.10 4.76
C ARG A 63 10.22 -19.88 3.50
N ARG A 64 9.41 -19.28 2.64
CA ARG A 64 8.91 -19.92 1.41
C ARG A 64 9.91 -19.83 0.26
N SER A 65 10.76 -18.82 0.22
CA SER A 65 11.84 -18.70 -0.78
C SER A 65 13.07 -19.56 -0.47
N THR A 66 13.21 -20.05 0.76
CA THR A 66 14.31 -20.93 1.19
C THR A 66 13.90 -22.41 1.27
N ALA A 67 12.68 -22.76 0.84
CA ALA A 67 12.29 -24.16 0.65
C ALA A 67 12.92 -24.67 -0.66
N PRO A 68 13.54 -25.87 -0.69
CA PRO A 68 14.22 -26.41 -1.86
C PRO A 68 13.28 -26.68 -3.04
#